data_AF-A0AAW5JM90-F1
#
_entry.id   AF-A0AAW5JM90-F1
#
_cell.length_a   1.000
_cell.length_b   1.000
_cell.length_c   1.000
_cell.angle_alpha   90.00
_cell.angle_beta   90.00
_cell.angle_gamma   90.00
#
_symmetry.space_group_name_H-M   'P 1'
#
loop_
_entity.id
_entity.type
_entity.pdbx_description
1 polymer ?
#
loop_
_entity_poly.entity_id
_entity_poly.type
_entity_poly.pdbx_seq_one_letter_code
_entity_poly.pdbx_strand_id
1 'polypeptide(L)'
;MAINFGAEYRRFEKEMAKKHELYAQLGMSQEQIDALDEFDKEEFLSDNTYKRHVQSLGIDEDSENPEDLHPLFKKFGDVLSVELKVTFRDRYAWLDEISSPELTKKLLSLAPEDLELLDAYVFGEKTQVELAKKKGISQKNISKKLNRIRRFLAGD
;
A
#
# COMPACT_ATOMS: atom_id res chain seq x y z
N MET A 1 -17.00 18.36 -5.95
CA MET A 1 -18.03 19.33 -5.51
C MET A 1 -17.48 20.73 -5.71
N ALA A 2 -18.23 21.66 -6.30
CA ALA A 2 -17.74 23.03 -6.54
C ALA A 2 -17.92 23.90 -5.29
N ILE A 3 -16.86 24.62 -4.88
CA ILE A 3 -16.87 25.47 -3.68
C ILE A 3 -17.76 26.69 -3.91
N ASN A 4 -18.65 26.97 -2.98
CA ASN A 4 -19.43 28.21 -2.98
C ASN A 4 -18.60 29.34 -2.38
N PHE A 5 -17.86 30.04 -3.25
CA PHE A 5 -16.98 31.14 -2.85
C PHE A 5 -17.69 32.22 -2.04
N GLY A 6 -18.91 32.61 -2.42
CA GLY A 6 -19.67 33.64 -1.70
C GLY A 6 -20.12 33.21 -0.30
N ALA A 7 -20.28 31.91 -0.06
CA ALA A 7 -20.54 31.40 1.29
C ALA A 7 -19.26 31.33 2.12
N GLU A 8 -18.14 30.90 1.54
CA GLU A 8 -16.83 30.86 2.23
C GLU A 8 -16.32 32.26 2.55
N TYR A 9 -16.46 33.21 1.64
CA TYR A 9 -16.02 34.60 1.85
C TYR A 9 -16.77 35.26 3.01
N ARG A 10 -18.10 35.03 3.12
CA ARG A 10 -18.88 35.51 4.28
C ARG A 10 -18.47 34.88 5.61
N ARG A 11 -17.89 33.68 5.60
CA ARG A 11 -17.32 33.07 6.82
C ARG A 11 -15.97 33.69 7.14
N PHE A 12 -15.13 33.87 6.12
CA PHE A 12 -13.84 34.55 6.24
C PHE A 12 -13.99 35.96 6.81
N GLU A 13 -14.89 36.79 6.28
CA GLU A 13 -15.16 38.15 6.79
C GLU A 13 -15.52 38.17 8.27
N LYS A 14 -16.30 37.17 8.74
CA LYS A 14 -16.66 37.05 10.17
C LYS A 14 -15.46 36.69 11.04
N GLU A 15 -14.57 35.84 10.55
CA GLU A 15 -13.34 35.50 11.27
C GLU A 15 -12.38 36.69 11.31
N MET A 16 -12.24 37.42 10.20
CA MET A 16 -11.44 38.65 10.15
C MET A 16 -11.94 39.73 11.11
N ALA A 17 -13.26 39.94 11.18
CA ALA A 17 -13.84 40.89 12.14
C ALA A 17 -13.50 40.56 13.60
N LYS A 18 -13.54 39.26 13.97
CA LYS A 18 -13.11 38.82 15.31
C LYS A 18 -11.62 39.06 15.55
N LYS A 19 -10.77 38.78 14.56
CA LYS A 19 -9.32 39.04 14.65
C LYS A 19 -9.04 40.54 14.84
N HIS A 20 -9.75 41.41 14.12
CA HIS A 20 -9.63 42.86 14.26
C HIS A 20 -9.96 43.34 15.66
N GLU A 21 -11.05 42.84 16.25
CA GLU A 21 -11.42 43.16 17.63
C GLU A 21 -10.32 42.75 18.62
N LEU A 22 -9.70 41.58 18.41
CA LEU A 22 -8.59 41.12 19.24
C LEU A 22 -7.33 41.97 19.05
N TYR A 23 -6.96 42.31 17.82
CA TYR A 23 -5.79 43.15 17.54
C TYR A 23 -5.94 44.57 18.08
N ALA A 24 -7.16 45.12 18.02
CA ALA A 24 -7.48 46.40 18.64
C ALA A 24 -7.35 46.34 20.17
N GLN A 25 -7.80 45.25 20.81
CA GLN A 25 -7.62 45.03 22.25
C GLN A 25 -6.15 44.88 22.65
N LEU A 26 -5.32 44.29 21.78
CA LEU A 26 -3.88 44.14 21.97
C LEU A 26 -3.09 45.42 21.68
N GLY A 27 -3.75 46.49 21.25
CA GLY A 27 -3.12 47.79 20.98
C GLY A 27 -2.23 47.78 19.73
N MET A 28 -2.49 46.90 18.76
CA MET A 28 -1.79 46.91 17.47
C MET A 28 -2.11 48.19 16.69
N SER A 29 -1.14 48.68 15.92
CA SER A 29 -1.37 49.83 15.03
C SER A 29 -2.20 49.41 13.83
N GLN A 30 -2.89 50.39 13.21
CA GLN A 30 -3.69 50.14 12.01
C GLN A 30 -2.84 49.55 10.87
N GLU A 31 -1.60 50.02 10.71
CA GLU A 31 -0.67 49.50 9.69
C GLU A 31 -0.34 48.01 9.90
N GLN A 32 -0.25 47.56 11.15
CA GLN A 32 -0.02 46.15 11.48
C GLN A 32 -1.26 45.30 11.19
N ILE A 33 -2.44 45.83 11.46
CA ILE A 33 -3.73 45.17 11.18
C ILE A 33 -3.92 45.05 9.67
N ASP A 34 -3.70 46.12 8.92
CA ASP A 34 -3.84 46.14 7.45
C ASP A 34 -2.85 45.16 6.78
N ALA A 35 -1.61 45.06 7.28
CA ALA A 35 -0.63 44.10 6.78
C ALA A 35 -1.03 42.63 7.04
N LEU A 36 -1.65 42.35 8.19
CA LEU A 36 -2.17 41.02 8.51
C LEU A 36 -3.41 40.67 7.66
N ASP A 37 -4.24 41.67 7.36
CA ASP A 37 -5.42 41.49 6.51
C ASP A 37 -5.06 41.14 5.08
N GLU A 38 -4.04 41.80 4.53
CA GLU A 38 -3.52 41.48 3.21
C GLU A 38 -3.00 40.04 3.16
N PHE A 39 -2.21 39.65 4.16
CA PHE A 39 -1.69 38.29 4.29
C PHE A 39 -2.81 37.23 4.41
N ASP A 40 -3.75 37.41 5.35
CA ASP A 40 -4.88 36.49 5.56
C ASP A 40 -5.75 36.35 4.29
N LYS A 41 -5.90 37.43 3.52
CA LYS A 41 -6.65 37.44 2.26
C LYS A 41 -5.92 36.68 1.16
N GLU A 42 -4.60 36.84 1.04
CA GLU A 42 -3.78 36.06 0.10
C GLU A 42 -3.85 34.57 0.39
N GLU A 43 -3.72 34.18 1.66
CA GLU A 43 -3.86 32.79 2.09
C GLU A 43 -5.24 32.23 1.74
N PHE A 44 -6.31 32.97 2.06
CA PHE A 44 -7.68 32.55 1.72
C PHE A 44 -7.89 32.34 0.21
N LEU A 45 -7.34 33.22 -0.63
CA LEU A 45 -7.44 33.09 -2.09
C LEU A 45 -6.63 31.90 -2.62
N SER A 46 -5.43 31.69 -2.07
CA SER A 46 -4.58 30.55 -2.38
C SER A 46 -5.28 29.24 -2.04
N ASP A 47 -5.82 29.10 -0.83
CA ASP A 47 -6.55 27.92 -0.38
C ASP A 47 -7.79 27.63 -1.24
N ASN A 48 -8.56 28.66 -1.59
CA ASN A 48 -9.71 28.48 -2.47
C ASN A 48 -9.30 28.04 -3.88
N THR A 49 -8.19 28.56 -4.38
CA THR A 49 -7.62 28.16 -5.67
C THR A 49 -7.18 26.70 -5.61
N TYR A 50 -6.45 26.32 -4.55
CA TYR A 50 -6.02 24.95 -4.31
C TYR A 50 -7.22 24.00 -4.27
N LYS A 51 -8.23 24.27 -3.42
CA LYS A 51 -9.42 23.40 -3.31
C LYS A 51 -10.24 23.33 -4.60
N ARG A 52 -10.21 24.37 -5.47
CA ARG A 52 -10.87 24.34 -6.79
C ARG A 52 -10.15 23.44 -7.79
N HIS A 53 -8.82 23.47 -7.78
CA HIS A 53 -8.01 22.78 -8.77
C HIS A 53 -7.55 21.39 -8.34
N VAL A 54 -7.49 21.14 -7.03
CA VAL A 54 -7.09 19.87 -6.46
C VAL A 54 -8.33 19.07 -6.10
N GLN A 55 -8.52 17.95 -6.79
CA GLN A 55 -9.54 16.96 -6.47
C GLN A 55 -8.89 15.81 -5.71
N SER A 56 -9.42 15.49 -4.53
CA SER A 56 -8.98 14.32 -3.79
C SER A 56 -9.29 13.07 -4.61
N LEU A 57 -8.27 12.24 -4.82
CA LEU A 57 -8.39 10.93 -5.46
C LEU A 57 -8.81 9.86 -4.44
N GLY A 58 -9.62 10.19 -3.43
CA GLY A 58 -10.05 9.24 -2.40
C GLY A 58 -10.50 7.93 -3.05
N ILE A 59 -9.64 6.92 -2.98
CA ILE A 59 -9.93 5.57 -3.44
C ILE A 59 -10.67 4.98 -2.26
N ASP A 60 -11.99 4.96 -2.29
CA ASP A 60 -12.73 4.08 -1.38
C ASP A 60 -12.38 2.66 -1.83
N GLU A 61 -11.41 2.04 -1.14
CA GLU A 61 -10.98 0.65 -1.40
C GLU A 61 -12.15 -0.35 -1.30
N ASP A 62 -13.22 0.03 -0.59
CA ASP A 62 -14.44 -0.76 -0.39
C ASP A 62 -15.55 -0.52 -1.43
N SER A 63 -15.36 0.39 -2.39
CA SER A 63 -16.34 0.64 -3.45
C SER A 63 -16.20 -0.39 -4.58
N GLU A 64 -16.85 -1.55 -4.43
CA GLU A 64 -16.93 -2.58 -5.48
C GLU A 64 -17.58 -2.09 -6.79
N ASN A 65 -18.24 -0.93 -6.77
CA ASN A 65 -18.92 -0.36 -7.94
C ASN A 65 -18.01 0.62 -8.71
N PRO A 66 -17.59 0.30 -9.96
CA PRO A 66 -16.75 1.18 -10.76
C PRO A 66 -17.46 2.49 -11.20
N GLU A 67 -18.78 2.58 -11.06
CA GLU A 67 -19.52 3.83 -11.34
C GLU A 67 -19.29 4.90 -10.27
N ASP A 68 -18.94 4.53 -9.04
CA ASP A 68 -18.70 5.44 -7.92
C ASP A 68 -17.26 5.97 -7.90
N LEU A 69 -16.38 5.43 -8.75
CA LEU A 69 -15.02 5.92 -8.92
C LEU A 69 -15.00 7.35 -9.45
N HIS A 70 -14.12 8.16 -8.88
CA HIS A 70 -13.91 9.55 -9.26
C HIS A 70 -13.67 9.66 -10.79
N PRO A 71 -14.22 10.68 -11.49
CA PRO A 71 -14.09 10.81 -12.95
C PRO A 71 -12.64 10.82 -13.47
N LEU A 72 -11.68 11.26 -12.64
CA LEU A 72 -10.26 11.17 -12.96
C LEU A 72 -9.77 9.71 -13.02
N PHE A 73 -10.20 8.84 -12.12
CA PHE A 73 -9.89 7.40 -12.20
C PHE A 73 -10.50 6.75 -13.44
N LYS A 74 -11.72 7.13 -13.82
CA LYS A 74 -12.32 6.61 -15.07
C LYS A 74 -11.52 6.96 -16.33
N LYS A 75 -10.80 8.10 -16.34
CA LYS A 75 -10.02 8.56 -17.50
C LYS A 75 -8.54 8.17 -17.45
N PHE A 76 -7.96 8.17 -16.26
CA PHE A 76 -6.51 8.01 -16.05
C PHE A 76 -6.18 6.83 -15.13
N GLY A 77 -7.13 5.96 -14.84
CA GLY A 77 -6.96 4.83 -13.92
C GLY A 77 -5.75 3.97 -14.29
N ASP A 78 -5.58 3.63 -15.56
CA ASP A 78 -4.44 2.82 -16.03
C ASP A 78 -3.08 3.49 -15.79
N VAL A 79 -3.02 4.82 -15.77
CA VAL A 79 -1.78 5.60 -15.54
C VAL A 79 -1.56 5.84 -14.05
N LEU A 80 -2.64 6.01 -13.29
CA LEU A 80 -2.64 6.32 -11.86
C LEU A 80 -2.63 5.07 -10.97
N SER A 81 -2.86 3.88 -11.54
CA SER A 81 -2.84 2.60 -10.83
C SER A 81 -1.70 1.73 -11.33
N VAL A 82 -1.20 0.88 -10.44
CA VAL A 82 -0.30 -0.21 -10.78
C VAL A 82 -0.93 -1.50 -10.27
N GLU A 83 -1.00 -2.50 -11.14
CA GLU A 83 -1.41 -3.84 -10.71
C GLU A 83 -0.33 -4.37 -9.77
N LEU A 84 -0.67 -4.52 -8.48
CA LEU A 84 0.19 -5.21 -7.54
C LEU A 84 0.19 -6.68 -7.90
N LYS A 85 1.19 -7.10 -8.68
CA LYS A 85 1.49 -8.52 -8.93
C LYS A 85 2.09 -9.11 -7.67
N VAL A 86 1.26 -9.30 -6.65
CA VAL A 86 1.60 -10.14 -5.50
C VAL A 86 1.71 -11.55 -6.06
N THR A 87 2.92 -11.98 -6.41
CA THR A 87 3.20 -13.40 -6.34
C THR A 87 3.00 -13.74 -4.88
N PHE A 88 1.87 -14.38 -4.53
CA PHE A 88 1.41 -14.68 -3.16
C PHE A 88 2.41 -15.44 -2.29
N ARG A 89 3.62 -15.66 -2.78
CA ARG A 89 4.66 -16.37 -2.08
C ARG A 89 6.03 -15.99 -2.61
N ASP A 90 6.80 -15.33 -1.78
CA ASP A 90 8.24 -15.31 -1.95
C ASP A 90 8.80 -16.73 -1.81
N ARG A 91 9.83 -17.06 -2.59
CA ARG A 91 10.49 -18.38 -2.49
C ARG A 91 10.87 -18.63 -1.03
N TYR A 92 10.40 -19.75 -0.49
CA TYR A 92 10.64 -20.17 0.89
C TYR A 92 9.94 -19.37 1.99
N ALA A 93 8.95 -18.51 1.68
CA ALA A 93 8.18 -17.75 2.69
C ALA A 93 7.54 -18.64 3.78
N TRP A 94 7.22 -19.89 3.45
CA TRP A 94 6.69 -20.86 4.40
C TRP A 94 7.67 -21.32 5.48
N LEU A 95 8.97 -21.07 5.32
CA LEU A 95 9.92 -21.34 6.39
C LEU A 95 9.64 -20.44 7.61
N ASP A 96 9.15 -19.23 7.37
CA ASP A 96 8.79 -18.25 8.41
C ASP A 96 7.44 -18.57 9.06
N GLU A 97 6.56 -19.31 8.36
CA GLU A 97 5.27 -19.77 8.88
C GLU A 97 5.39 -20.98 9.82
N ILE A 98 6.55 -21.67 9.85
CA ILE A 98 6.74 -22.85 10.70
C ILE A 98 6.98 -22.43 12.16
N SER A 99 6.06 -22.82 13.04
CA SER A 99 6.15 -22.50 14.48
C SER A 99 7.24 -23.26 15.25
N SER A 100 7.76 -24.37 14.70
CA SER A 100 8.80 -25.17 15.37
C SER A 100 10.20 -24.71 14.96
N PRO A 101 10.96 -24.03 15.85
CA PRO A 101 12.29 -23.53 15.52
C PRO A 101 13.30 -24.65 15.25
N GLU A 102 13.10 -25.84 15.82
CA GLU A 102 13.95 -27.01 15.57
C GLU A 102 13.77 -27.53 14.14
N LEU A 103 12.53 -27.55 13.66
CA LEU A 103 12.22 -27.96 12.28
C LEU A 103 12.76 -26.94 11.28
N THR A 104 12.59 -25.65 11.55
CA THR A 104 13.12 -24.58 10.69
C THR A 104 14.65 -24.64 10.61
N LYS A 105 15.35 -24.87 11.72
CA LYS A 105 16.81 -25.07 11.71
C LYS A 105 17.23 -26.29 10.89
N LYS A 106 16.52 -27.43 11.01
CA LYS A 106 16.78 -28.62 10.19
C LYS A 106 16.53 -28.35 8.71
N LEU A 107 15.47 -27.63 8.36
CA LEU A 107 15.17 -27.23 6.99
C LEU A 107 16.24 -26.29 6.42
N LEU A 108 16.72 -25.31 7.20
CA LEU A 108 17.81 -24.44 6.79
C LEU A 108 19.15 -25.17 6.63
N SER A 109 19.33 -26.32 7.29
CA SER A 109 20.53 -27.17 7.15
C SER A 109 20.51 -28.09 5.92
N LEU A 110 19.38 -28.18 5.20
CA LEU A 110 19.28 -28.99 3.98
C LEU A 110 20.10 -28.39 2.83
N ALA A 111 20.45 -29.25 1.86
CA ALA A 111 21.00 -28.77 0.61
C ALA A 111 19.97 -27.89 -0.13
N PRO A 112 20.40 -26.80 -0.79
CA PRO A 112 19.49 -25.89 -1.49
C PRO A 112 18.68 -26.59 -2.58
N GLU A 113 19.24 -27.63 -3.21
CA GLU A 113 18.52 -28.45 -4.20
C GLU A 113 17.33 -29.25 -3.62
N ASP A 114 17.46 -29.67 -2.35
CA ASP A 114 16.46 -30.46 -1.64
C ASP A 114 15.37 -29.54 -1.08
N LEU A 115 15.75 -28.33 -0.67
CA LEU A 115 14.81 -27.29 -0.24
C LEU A 115 13.98 -26.75 -1.43
N GLU A 116 14.59 -26.52 -2.59
CA GLU A 116 13.86 -26.20 -3.83
C GLU A 116 12.94 -27.35 -4.26
N LEU A 117 13.36 -28.60 -4.06
CA LEU A 117 12.52 -29.76 -4.36
C LEU A 117 11.29 -29.80 -3.45
N LEU A 118 11.44 -29.52 -2.15
CA LEU A 118 10.33 -29.42 -1.20
C LEU A 118 9.38 -28.27 -1.54
N ASP A 119 9.93 -27.08 -1.80
CA ASP A 119 9.15 -25.91 -2.18
C ASP A 119 8.31 -26.20 -3.43
N ALA A 120 8.94 -26.77 -4.47
CA ALA A 120 8.25 -27.10 -5.72
C ALA A 120 7.24 -28.25 -5.58
N TYR A 121 7.48 -29.22 -4.69
CA TYR A 121 6.61 -30.39 -4.51
C TYR A 121 5.41 -30.12 -3.59
N VAL A 122 5.64 -29.48 -2.45
CA VAL A 122 4.61 -29.25 -1.43
C VAL A 122 3.75 -28.03 -1.79
N PHE A 123 4.36 -27.02 -2.41
CA PHE A 123 3.73 -25.72 -2.57
C PHE A 123 3.66 -25.22 -4.00
N GLY A 124 4.48 -25.76 -4.90
CA GLY A 124 4.38 -25.50 -6.33
C GLY A 124 3.34 -26.37 -7.06
N GLU A 125 2.57 -27.21 -6.33
CA GLU A 125 1.62 -28.20 -6.85
C GLU A 125 2.20 -29.16 -7.91
N LYS A 126 3.52 -29.24 -8.04
CA LYS A 126 4.15 -30.04 -9.10
C LYS A 126 4.11 -31.50 -8.73
N THR A 127 3.65 -32.32 -9.66
CA THR A 127 3.71 -33.76 -9.52
C THR A 127 5.16 -34.24 -9.58
N GLN A 128 5.46 -35.40 -8.96
CA GLN A 128 6.80 -36.00 -9.01
C GLN A 128 7.26 -36.29 -10.45
N VAL A 129 6.31 -36.44 -11.39
CA VAL A 129 6.57 -36.66 -12.82
C VAL A 129 7.02 -35.38 -13.51
N GLU A 130 6.42 -34.23 -13.19
CA GLU A 130 6.83 -32.93 -13.73
C GLU A 130 8.18 -32.48 -13.17
N LEU A 131 8.41 -32.71 -11.88
CA LEU A 131 9.71 -32.47 -11.27
C LEU A 131 10.80 -33.38 -11.90
N ALA A 132 10.45 -34.61 -12.25
CA ALA A 132 11.33 -35.56 -12.94
C ALA A 132 11.72 -35.03 -14.32
N LYS A 133 10.73 -34.59 -15.10
CA LYS A 133 10.97 -33.96 -16.41
C LYS A 133 11.82 -32.70 -16.29
N LYS A 134 11.53 -31.81 -15.33
CA LYS A 134 12.27 -30.57 -15.13
C LYS A 134 13.74 -30.80 -14.75
N LYS A 135 14.02 -31.80 -13.90
CA LYS A 135 15.39 -32.12 -13.47
C LYS A 135 16.11 -33.10 -14.41
N GLY A 136 15.43 -33.68 -15.40
CA GLY A 136 16.00 -34.70 -16.30
C GLY A 136 16.27 -36.05 -15.61
N ILE A 137 15.55 -36.38 -14.53
CA ILE A 137 15.78 -37.57 -13.71
C ILE A 137 14.52 -38.43 -13.67
N SER A 138 14.64 -39.73 -13.43
CA SER A 138 13.48 -40.61 -13.20
C SER A 138 12.65 -40.21 -11.96
N GLN A 139 11.34 -40.42 -12.03
CA GLN A 139 10.42 -40.19 -10.90
C GLN A 139 10.83 -40.99 -9.64
N LYS A 140 11.37 -42.20 -9.82
CA LYS A 140 11.87 -43.03 -8.71
C LYS A 140 12.97 -42.33 -7.92
N ASN A 141 13.86 -41.58 -8.58
CA ASN A 141 14.93 -40.85 -7.90
C ASN A 141 14.39 -39.66 -7.10
N ILE A 142 13.34 -38.99 -7.58
CA ILE A 142 12.67 -37.92 -6.82
C ILE A 142 11.98 -38.48 -5.59
N SER A 143 11.28 -39.61 -5.74
CA SER A 143 10.71 -40.32 -4.59
C SER A 143 11.78 -40.72 -3.57
N LYS A 144 12.94 -41.21 -4.01
CA LYS A 144 14.09 -41.49 -3.13
C LYS A 144 14.60 -40.24 -2.41
N LYS A 145 14.75 -39.11 -3.13
CA LYS A 145 15.19 -37.83 -2.54
C LYS A 145 14.19 -37.33 -1.49
N LEU A 146 12.89 -37.33 -1.80
CA LEU A 146 11.83 -36.95 -0.84
C LEU A 146 11.80 -37.85 0.40
N ASN A 147 11.98 -39.16 0.22
CA ASN A 147 12.05 -40.09 1.35
C ASN A 147 13.30 -39.88 2.22
N ARG A 148 14.45 -39.54 1.62
CA ARG A 148 15.65 -39.16 2.37
C ARG A 148 15.42 -37.90 3.21
N ILE A 149 14.83 -36.87 2.60
CA ILE A 149 14.48 -35.62 3.27
C ILE A 149 13.50 -35.87 4.42
N ARG A 150 12.46 -36.69 4.18
CA ARG A 150 11.48 -37.07 5.20
C ARG A 150 12.12 -37.73 6.41
N ARG A 151 13.07 -38.67 6.22
CA ARG A 151 13.78 -39.32 7.33
C ARG A 151 14.64 -38.32 8.11
N PHE A 152 15.36 -37.45 7.40
CA PHE A 152 16.18 -36.41 8.01
C PHE A 152 15.35 -35.44 8.87
N LEU A 153 14.16 -35.08 8.42
CA LEU A 153 13.24 -34.23 9.18
C LEU A 153 12.58 -34.98 10.35
N ALA A 154 12.26 -36.26 10.19
CA ALA A 154 11.65 -37.11 11.22
C ALA A 154 12.59 -37.45 12.39
N GLY A 155 13.91 -37.39 12.19
CA GLY A 155 14.89 -37.58 13.26
C GLY A 155 15.12 -39.05 13.64
N ASP A 156 15.32 -39.91 12.63
CA ASP A 156 15.98 -41.23 12.79
C ASP A 156 17.46 -41.14 12.38
#